data_AF-G8TL45-F1
#
_entry.id   AF-G8TL45-F1
#
_cell.length_a   1.000
_cell.length_b   1.000
_cell.length_c   1.000
_cell.angle_alpha   90.00
_cell.angle_beta   90.00
_cell.angle_gamma   90.00
#
_symmetry.space_group_name_H-M   'P 1'
#
loop_
_entity.id
_entity.type
_entity.pdbx_description
1 polymer ?
#
loop_
_entity_poly.entity_id
_entity_poly.type
_entity_poly.pdbx_seq_one_letter_code
_entity_poly.pdbx_strand_id
1 'polypeptide(L)'
;MKISLPLMVIVTVITLSTPAFSQSGETKVEFQKGDKVAALIELPYTARVVEDAIEDWMSKKGGKNDRVKSFDVFRNTRLDKDEPEIVDVYYKVDRKVVNDKENAVVYLLIGRPGENIGARADDDHFKIVESKELLNKMAPFIDAYNIEVQLKLQEEVVKKSEKKLLNLKDDQADLEKKLKNLQDKIAQNKNDQQLQTEDLNRQRDALNVIQNKKDTSQGKLSKQ
;
A
#
# COMPACT_ATOMS: atom_id res chain seq x y z
N MET A 1 -21.94 -21.21 -22.89
CA MET A 1 -21.53 -21.25 -21.47
C MET A 1 -20.19 -20.54 -21.34
N LYS A 2 -20.17 -19.34 -20.75
CA LYS A 2 -18.91 -18.65 -20.41
C LYS A 2 -18.67 -18.89 -18.92
N ILE A 3 -17.68 -19.72 -18.62
CA ILE A 3 -17.24 -20.01 -17.26
C ILE A 3 -16.56 -18.73 -16.76
N SER A 4 -17.19 -18.04 -15.82
CA SER A 4 -16.60 -16.90 -15.13
C SER A 4 -15.51 -17.43 -14.18
N LEU A 5 -14.27 -17.11 -14.50
CA LEU A 5 -13.10 -17.40 -13.69
C LEU A 5 -13.26 -16.73 -12.31
N PRO A 6 -13.17 -17.44 -11.17
CA PRO A 6 -13.22 -16.80 -9.88
C PRO A 6 -11.93 -16.01 -9.66
N LEU A 7 -12.12 -14.74 -9.32
CA LEU A 7 -11.09 -13.77 -8.97
C LEU A 7 -10.30 -14.30 -7.77
N MET A 8 -9.14 -14.93 -8.04
CA MET A 8 -8.24 -15.45 -7.02
C MET A 8 -7.63 -14.26 -6.27
N VAL A 9 -8.17 -13.95 -5.08
CA VAL A 9 -7.51 -13.07 -4.12
C VAL A 9 -6.27 -13.82 -3.65
N ILE A 10 -5.12 -13.50 -4.22
CA ILE A 10 -3.82 -13.96 -3.75
C ILE A 10 -3.60 -13.30 -2.39
N VAL A 11 -3.94 -14.02 -1.33
CA VAL A 11 -3.49 -13.72 0.02
C VAL A 11 -2.01 -14.09 0.06
N THR A 12 -1.15 -13.11 -0.22
CA THR A 12 0.29 -13.26 -0.03
C THR A 12 0.55 -13.40 1.46
N VAL A 13 0.79 -14.63 1.92
CA VAL A 13 1.31 -14.91 3.26
C VAL A 13 2.70 -14.29 3.33
N ILE A 14 2.83 -13.15 4.02
CA ILE A 14 4.12 -12.56 4.34
C ILE A 14 4.78 -13.50 5.35
N THR A 15 5.70 -14.33 4.89
CA THR A 15 6.60 -15.08 5.78
C THR A 15 7.53 -14.07 6.43
N LEU A 16 7.30 -13.73 7.70
CA LEU A 16 8.25 -12.95 8.50
C LEU A 16 9.48 -13.81 8.76
N SER A 17 10.46 -13.78 7.85
CA SER A 17 11.82 -14.20 8.18
C SER A 17 12.42 -13.12 9.07
N THR A 18 12.80 -13.46 10.31
CA THR A 18 13.55 -12.54 11.17
C THR A 18 14.92 -12.31 10.52
N PRO A 19 15.24 -11.10 10.05
CA PRO A 19 16.58 -10.82 9.57
C PRO A 19 17.58 -10.98 10.72
N ALA A 20 18.66 -11.72 10.47
CA ALA A 20 19.83 -11.70 11.35
C ALA A 20 20.68 -10.49 10.97
N PHE A 21 20.86 -9.56 11.91
CA PHE A 21 21.78 -8.44 11.72
C PHE A 21 23.23 -8.91 11.83
N SER A 22 24.10 -8.42 10.94
CA SER A 22 25.53 -8.47 11.22
C SER A 22 25.82 -7.54 12.40
N GLN A 23 26.70 -7.96 13.31
CA GLN A 23 27.20 -7.06 14.35
C GLN A 23 27.92 -5.87 13.70
N SER A 24 27.83 -4.70 14.34
CA SER A 24 28.53 -3.51 13.87
C SER A 24 30.05 -3.72 13.84
N GLY A 25 30.70 -3.36 12.74
CA GLY A 25 32.16 -3.39 12.57
C GLY A 25 32.77 -2.00 12.55
N GLU A 26 34.03 -1.94 12.14
CA GLU A 26 34.76 -0.70 11.85
C GLU A 26 35.16 -0.69 10.38
N THR A 27 35.15 0.49 9.78
CA THR A 27 35.61 0.69 8.40
C THR A 27 36.19 2.07 8.24
N LYS A 28 36.89 2.30 7.12
CA LYS A 28 37.29 3.64 6.70
C LYS A 28 36.22 4.22 5.79
N VAL A 29 35.79 5.44 6.09
CA VAL A 29 34.86 6.21 5.25
C VAL A 29 35.47 7.56 4.93
N GLU A 30 35.29 8.01 3.69
CA GLU A 30 35.72 9.33 3.28
C GLU A 30 34.89 10.40 4.02
N PHE A 31 35.55 11.25 4.80
CA PHE A 31 34.90 12.34 5.53
C PHE A 31 35.70 13.64 5.36
N GLN A 32 35.09 14.62 4.69
CA GLN A 32 35.73 15.89 4.31
C GLN A 32 37.04 15.72 3.52
N LYS A 33 38.20 15.83 4.18
CA LYS A 33 39.52 15.73 3.57
C LYS A 33 40.24 14.54 4.19
N GLY A 34 39.93 13.34 3.69
CA GLY A 34 40.61 12.10 4.06
C GLY A 34 39.67 11.03 4.61
N ASP A 35 40.24 9.86 4.83
CA ASP A 35 39.55 8.73 5.43
C ASP A 35 39.50 8.88 6.95
N LYS A 36 38.36 8.50 7.53
CA LYS A 36 38.15 8.43 8.98
C LYS A 36 37.58 7.07 9.34
N VAL A 37 38.00 6.55 10.49
CA VAL A 37 37.46 5.29 11.01
C VAL A 37 36.06 5.54 11.56
N ALA A 38 35.09 4.82 11.01
CA ALA A 38 33.69 4.89 11.35
C ALA A 38 33.18 3.52 11.78
N ALA A 39 32.17 3.52 12.65
CA ALA A 39 31.40 2.32 12.92
C ALA A 39 30.52 2.01 11.70
N LEU A 40 30.36 0.73 11.41
CA LEU A 40 29.65 0.22 10.23
C LEU A 40 28.60 -0.80 10.65
N ILE A 41 27.39 -0.73 10.11
CA ILE A 41 26.44 -1.85 10.16
C ILE A 41 25.73 -2.01 8.83
N GLU A 42 25.55 -3.26 8.41
CA GLU A 42 24.76 -3.60 7.22
C GLU A 42 23.38 -4.10 7.65
N LEU A 43 22.34 -3.49 7.10
CA LEU A 43 20.96 -3.79 7.43
C LEU A 43 20.21 -4.25 6.17
N PRO A 44 19.40 -5.33 6.25
CA PRO A 44 18.72 -5.91 5.10
C PRO A 44 17.41 -5.16 4.77
N TYR A 45 17.48 -3.83 4.73
CA TYR A 45 16.37 -2.93 4.39
C TYR A 45 16.84 -1.88 3.38
N THR A 46 15.90 -1.17 2.77
CA THR A 46 16.22 -0.08 1.84
C THR A 46 16.88 1.09 2.55
N ALA A 47 17.78 1.79 1.85
CA ALA A 47 18.50 2.93 2.44
C ALA A 47 17.53 3.96 3.03
N ARG A 48 16.43 4.25 2.31
CA ARG A 48 15.39 5.18 2.73
C ARG A 48 14.73 4.80 4.06
N VAL A 49 14.36 3.53 4.23
CA VAL A 49 13.69 3.09 5.49
C VAL A 49 14.65 3.23 6.67
N VAL A 50 15.94 2.95 6.45
CA VAL A 50 16.98 3.09 7.46
C VAL A 50 17.26 4.56 7.79
N GLU A 51 17.35 5.43 6.79
CA GLU A 51 17.49 6.88 6.96
C GLU A 51 16.33 7.45 7.80
N ASP A 52 15.09 7.18 7.39
CA ASP A 52 13.88 7.64 8.08
C ASP A 52 13.83 7.12 9.53
N ALA A 53 14.24 5.87 9.77
CA ALA A 53 14.30 5.28 11.10
C ALA A 53 15.37 5.92 12.00
N ILE A 54 16.57 6.18 11.46
CA ILE A 54 17.64 6.86 12.21
C ILE A 54 17.21 8.29 12.54
N GLU A 55 16.59 9.00 11.60
CA GLU A 55 16.08 10.34 11.82
C GLU A 55 15.01 10.37 12.93
N ASP A 56 14.05 9.43 12.91
CA ASP A 56 13.03 9.32 13.95
C ASP A 56 13.64 8.98 15.32
N TRP A 57 14.58 8.03 15.39
CA TRP A 57 15.29 7.68 16.63
C TRP A 57 16.04 8.86 17.23
N MET A 58 16.79 9.59 16.40
CA MET A 58 17.65 10.69 16.86
C MET A 58 16.84 11.95 17.18
N SER A 59 15.80 12.23 16.42
CA SER A 59 14.88 13.36 16.70
C SER A 59 14.16 13.18 18.03
N LYS A 60 13.75 11.94 18.37
CA LYS A 60 13.17 11.61 19.69
C LYS A 60 14.14 11.84 20.86
N LYS A 61 15.45 11.87 20.60
CA LYS A 61 16.50 12.19 21.60
C LYS A 61 16.82 13.68 21.67
N GLY A 62 16.12 14.53 20.93
CA GLY A 62 16.24 15.98 20.98
C GLY A 62 17.43 16.55 20.20
N GLY A 63 18.08 15.74 19.38
CA GLY A 63 19.14 16.21 18.49
C GLY A 63 18.59 17.14 17.40
N LYS A 64 19.31 18.22 17.10
CA LYS A 64 18.99 19.06 15.94
C LYS A 64 19.66 18.48 14.71
N ASN A 65 18.88 18.14 13.69
CA ASN A 65 19.38 17.67 12.41
C ASN A 65 20.04 18.83 11.64
N ASP A 66 21.22 18.57 11.08
CA ASP A 66 22.02 19.44 10.23
C ASP A 66 22.75 18.54 9.22
N ARG A 67 23.42 19.11 8.23
CA ARG A 67 24.14 18.33 7.21
C ARG A 67 25.56 18.83 7.01
N VAL A 68 26.51 17.93 7.07
CA VAL A 68 27.93 18.19 6.80
C VAL A 68 28.39 17.26 5.69
N LYS A 69 28.54 17.82 4.47
CA LYS A 69 28.87 17.07 3.25
C LYS A 69 27.84 15.97 2.98
N SER A 70 28.27 14.72 2.99
CA SER A 70 27.45 13.53 2.73
C SER A 70 26.96 12.86 4.01
N PHE A 71 27.16 13.51 5.17
CA PHE A 71 26.71 13.02 6.47
C PHE A 71 25.62 13.95 7.01
N ASP A 72 24.57 13.35 7.52
CA ASP A 72 23.59 14.04 8.36
C ASP A 72 24.09 14.01 9.81
N VAL A 73 23.81 15.08 10.55
CA VAL A 73 24.46 15.36 11.83
C VAL A 73 23.43 15.78 12.85
N PHE A 74 23.40 15.05 13.96
CA PHE A 74 22.60 15.40 15.12
C PHE A 74 23.49 16.04 16.18
N ARG A 75 23.45 17.38 16.25
CA ARG A 75 24.31 18.16 17.15
C ARG A 75 23.82 18.16 18.59
N ASN A 76 24.76 18.18 19.54
CA ASN A 76 24.54 18.26 20.99
C ASN A 76 23.56 17.17 21.49
N THR A 77 23.71 15.96 20.98
CA THR A 77 22.87 14.82 21.29
C THR A 77 23.43 14.05 22.48
N ARG A 78 22.54 13.53 23.34
CA ARG A 78 22.92 12.55 24.36
C ARG A 78 22.75 11.13 23.80
N LEU A 79 23.79 10.32 23.91
CA LEU A 79 23.76 8.94 23.42
C LEU A 79 22.80 8.10 24.27
N ASP A 80 22.89 8.23 25.59
CA ASP A 80 21.98 7.63 26.56
C ASP A 80 21.36 8.67 27.50
N LYS A 81 20.24 8.32 28.14
CA LYS A 81 19.55 9.22 29.08
C LYS A 81 20.38 9.47 30.34
N ASP A 82 21.16 8.46 30.73
CA ASP A 82 21.98 8.46 31.94
C ASP A 82 23.40 8.99 31.69
N GLU A 83 23.78 9.22 30.43
CA GLU A 83 25.09 9.77 30.07
C GLU A 83 25.02 11.31 30.04
N PRO A 84 25.78 12.03 30.89
CA PRO A 84 25.76 13.48 30.92
C PRO A 84 26.51 14.11 29.74
N GLU A 85 27.31 13.31 29.03
CA GLU A 85 28.11 13.76 27.89
C GLU A 85 27.21 14.06 26.68
N ILE A 86 27.41 15.24 26.11
CA ILE A 86 26.80 15.63 24.84
C ILE A 86 27.83 15.42 23.73
N VAL A 87 27.36 14.92 22.59
CA VAL A 87 28.20 14.65 21.41
C VAL A 87 27.47 15.06 20.14
N ASP A 88 28.23 15.21 19.05
CA ASP A 88 27.67 15.38 17.72
C ASP A 88 27.70 14.03 16.99
N VAL A 89 26.54 13.51 16.57
CA VAL A 89 26.45 12.20 15.91
C VAL A 89 26.32 12.41 14.40
N TYR A 90 27.30 11.94 13.64
CA TYR A 90 27.33 12.01 12.19
C TYR A 90 26.99 10.63 11.64
N TYR A 91 26.00 10.54 10.76
CA TYR A 91 25.68 9.29 10.07
C TYR A 91 25.55 9.50 8.57
N LYS A 92 25.80 8.42 7.84
CA LYS A 92 25.58 8.32 6.41
C LYS A 92 25.00 6.95 6.11
N VAL A 93 24.00 6.89 5.26
CA VAL A 93 23.41 5.63 4.80
C VAL A 93 23.69 5.51 3.31
N ASP A 94 24.40 4.44 2.94
CA ASP A 94 24.61 4.09 1.54
C ASP A 94 23.73 2.92 1.13
N ARG A 95 23.28 2.95 -0.13
CA ARG A 95 22.56 1.85 -0.76
C ARG A 95 23.54 0.80 -1.27
N LYS A 96 23.34 -0.45 -0.87
CA LYS A 96 24.10 -1.62 -1.34
C LYS A 96 23.15 -2.66 -1.91
N VAL A 97 23.31 -3.02 -3.18
CA VAL A 97 22.49 -4.06 -3.82
C VAL A 97 23.30 -5.34 -3.94
N VAL A 98 22.79 -6.44 -3.40
CA VAL A 98 23.41 -7.78 -3.46
C VAL A 98 22.35 -8.79 -3.91
N ASN A 99 22.60 -9.49 -5.02
CA ASN A 99 21.68 -10.50 -5.59
C ASN A 99 20.24 -9.97 -5.73
N ASP A 100 20.08 -8.79 -6.35
CA ASP A 100 18.80 -8.08 -6.52
C ASP A 100 18.06 -7.70 -5.22
N LYS A 101 18.69 -7.90 -4.06
CA LYS A 101 18.18 -7.43 -2.77
C LYS A 101 18.89 -6.14 -2.39
N GLU A 102 18.10 -5.15 -1.99
CA GLU A 102 18.62 -3.90 -1.49
C GLU A 102 18.87 -3.99 0.01
N ASN A 103 20.10 -3.63 0.40
CA ASN A 103 20.54 -3.46 1.77
C ASN A 103 21.00 -2.02 1.97
N ALA A 104 21.00 -1.59 3.22
CA ALA A 104 21.52 -0.32 3.66
C ALA A 104 22.84 -0.53 4.41
N VAL A 105 23.80 0.36 4.18
CA VAL A 105 25.08 0.38 4.88
C VAL A 105 25.16 1.67 5.65
N VAL A 106 25.15 1.58 6.97
CA VAL A 106 25.18 2.75 7.85
C VAL A 106 26.59 2.96 8.36
N TYR A 107 27.11 4.16 8.14
CA TYR A 107 28.37 4.64 8.69
C TYR A 107 28.07 5.63 9.80
N LEU A 108 28.72 5.49 10.95
CA LEU A 108 28.52 6.36 12.10
C LEU A 108 29.86 6.84 12.68
N LEU A 109 29.94 8.14 12.90
CA LEU A 109 31.07 8.85 13.50
C LEU A 109 30.54 9.70 14.67
N ILE A 110 31.19 9.63 15.82
CA ILE A 110 30.88 10.49 16.96
C ILE A 110 31.93 11.60 17.06
N GLY A 111 31.43 12.84 17.15
CA GLY A 111 32.13 14.10 17.33
C GLY A 111 32.09 14.59 18.78
N ARG A 112 33.18 15.19 19.26
CA ARG A 112 33.09 16.12 20.39
C ARG A 112 32.17 17.30 19.98
N PRO A 113 31.46 17.95 20.91
CA PRO A 113 30.55 19.03 20.58
C PRO A 113 31.21 20.13 19.73
N GLY A 114 30.68 20.40 18.54
CA GLY A 114 31.18 21.44 17.64
C GLY A 114 32.53 21.12 16.97
N GLU A 115 33.00 19.88 17.06
CA GLU A 115 34.29 19.47 16.52
C GLU A 115 34.31 19.41 14.98
N ASN A 116 35.47 19.75 14.42
CA ASN A 116 35.75 19.45 13.02
C ASN A 116 36.43 18.06 12.89
N ILE A 117 35.64 17.00 12.71
CA ILE A 117 36.14 15.62 12.55
C ILE A 117 37.16 15.48 11.41
N GLY A 118 37.04 16.29 10.34
CA GLY A 118 37.98 16.26 9.22
C GLY A 118 39.41 16.67 9.58
N ALA A 119 39.61 17.36 10.70
CA ALA A 119 40.92 17.79 11.20
C ALA A 119 41.55 16.81 12.20
N ARG A 120 40.86 15.71 12.54
CA ARG A 120 41.40 14.69 13.44
C ARG A 120 42.62 14.00 12.84
N ALA A 121 43.59 13.68 13.70
CA ALA A 121 44.68 12.78 13.38
C ALA A 121 44.13 11.38 13.04
N ASP A 122 44.88 10.61 12.26
CA ASP A 122 44.42 9.31 11.75
C ASP A 122 44.26 8.24 12.84
N ASP A 123 44.82 8.45 14.03
CA ASP A 123 44.68 7.59 15.22
C ASP A 123 43.61 8.08 16.22
N ASP A 124 42.99 9.25 15.99
CA ASP A 124 41.90 9.77 16.83
C ASP A 124 40.54 9.20 16.40
N HIS A 125 40.24 8.00 16.91
CA HIS A 125 38.97 7.30 16.71
C HIS A 125 37.97 7.55 17.86
N PHE A 126 37.78 8.83 18.23
CA PHE A 126 36.91 9.22 19.34
C PHE A 126 35.57 8.46 19.36
N LYS A 127 35.30 7.78 20.47
CA LYS A 127 34.07 7.01 20.75
C LYS A 127 33.69 5.97 19.69
N ILE A 128 34.66 5.30 19.05
CA ILE A 128 34.38 4.24 18.06
C ILE A 128 33.65 3.03 18.66
N VAL A 129 33.90 2.69 19.92
CA VAL A 129 33.22 1.59 20.62
C VAL A 129 31.75 1.94 20.85
N GLU A 130 31.50 3.14 21.37
CA GLU A 130 30.15 3.66 21.60
C GLU A 130 29.39 3.85 20.28
N SER A 131 30.09 4.20 19.20
CA SER A 131 29.51 4.28 17.85
C SER A 131 28.98 2.92 17.40
N LYS A 132 29.75 1.85 17.61
CA LYS A 132 29.34 0.46 17.34
C LYS A 132 28.17 0.05 18.22
N GLU A 133 28.24 0.30 19.52
CA GLU A 133 27.16 0.01 20.46
C GLU A 133 25.87 0.74 20.09
N LEU A 134 25.96 2.00 19.68
CA LEU A 134 24.81 2.78 19.23
C LEU A 134 24.17 2.16 17.98
N LEU A 135 24.95 1.75 16.99
CA LEU A 135 24.44 1.06 15.80
C LEU A 135 23.75 -0.27 16.17
N ASN A 136 24.34 -1.05 17.07
CA ASN A 136 23.72 -2.29 17.56
C ASN A 136 22.43 -2.03 18.34
N LYS A 137 22.35 -0.94 19.12
CA LYS A 137 21.14 -0.51 19.84
C LYS A 137 20.06 0.00 18.87
N MET A 138 20.43 0.64 17.77
CA MET A 138 19.51 1.15 16.75
C MET A 138 18.94 0.02 15.87
N ALA A 139 19.70 -1.03 15.58
CA ALA A 139 19.26 -2.14 14.72
C ALA A 139 17.87 -2.71 15.07
N PRO A 140 17.55 -3.09 16.32
CA PRO A 140 16.21 -3.59 16.66
C PRO A 140 15.11 -2.53 16.51
N PHE A 141 15.43 -1.25 16.65
CA PHE A 141 14.46 -0.18 16.41
C PHE A 141 14.20 0.05 14.94
N ILE A 142 15.23 -0.02 14.11
CA ILE A 142 15.10 0.08 12.66
C ILE A 142 14.24 -1.08 12.13
N ASP A 143 14.39 -2.27 12.69
CA ASP A 143 13.49 -3.41 12.40
C ASP A 143 12.03 -3.09 12.76
N ALA A 144 11.79 -2.62 13.98
CA ALA A 144 10.46 -2.24 14.43
C ALA A 144 9.85 -1.13 13.55
N TYR A 145 10.64 -0.11 13.19
CA TYR A 145 10.23 0.96 12.30
C TYR A 145 9.86 0.45 10.91
N ASN A 146 10.67 -0.46 10.34
CA ASN A 146 10.35 -1.11 9.07
C ASN A 146 9.04 -1.90 9.16
N ILE A 147 8.80 -2.62 10.27
CA ILE A 147 7.52 -3.32 10.50
C ILE A 147 6.36 -2.31 10.54
N GLU A 148 6.50 -1.18 11.22
CA GLU A 148 5.47 -0.13 11.25
C GLU A 148 5.19 0.46 9.85
N VAL A 149 6.24 0.69 9.05
CA VAL A 149 6.09 1.15 7.66
C VAL A 149 5.33 0.12 6.83
N GLN A 150 5.69 -1.17 6.93
CA GLN A 150 5.00 -2.25 6.22
C GLN A 150 3.54 -2.39 6.67
N LEU A 151 3.28 -2.24 7.97
CA LEU A 151 1.92 -2.28 8.52
C LEU A 151 1.07 -1.15 7.94
N LYS A 152 1.57 0.10 7.95
CA LYS A 152 0.86 1.25 7.37
C LYS A 152 0.55 1.04 5.88
N LEU A 153 1.49 0.50 5.12
CA LEU A 153 1.27 0.16 3.71
C LEU A 153 0.18 -0.90 3.55
N GLN A 154 0.21 -1.95 4.38
CA GLN A 154 -0.76 -3.03 4.35
C GLN A 154 -2.16 -2.56 4.77
N GLU A 155 -2.27 -1.71 5.78
CA GLU A 155 -3.53 -1.08 6.22
C GLU A 155 -4.18 -0.28 5.08
N GLU A 156 -3.39 0.49 4.32
CA GLU A 156 -3.91 1.22 3.16
C GLU A 156 -4.37 0.29 2.02
N VAL A 157 -3.71 -0.85 1.82
CA VAL A 157 -4.17 -1.89 0.86
C VAL A 157 -5.49 -2.51 1.32
N VAL A 158 -5.63 -2.83 2.62
CA VAL A 158 -6.87 -3.36 3.20
C VAL A 158 -8.00 -2.36 3.02
N LYS A 159 -7.80 -1.11 3.43
CA LYS A 159 -8.79 -0.02 3.31
C LYS A 159 -9.26 0.19 1.87
N LYS A 160 -8.36 0.17 0.88
CA LYS A 160 -8.73 0.24 -0.54
C LYS A 160 -9.56 -0.96 -0.98
N SER A 161 -9.23 -2.16 -0.50
CA SER A 161 -9.94 -3.39 -0.81
C SER A 161 -11.34 -3.43 -0.19
N GLU A 162 -11.49 -2.98 1.06
CA GLU A 162 -12.77 -2.83 1.73
C GLU A 162 -13.69 -1.85 0.99
N LYS A 163 -13.15 -0.69 0.57
CA LYS A 163 -13.90 0.28 -0.26
C LYS A 163 -14.37 -0.34 -1.57
N LYS A 164 -13.52 -1.14 -2.23
CA LYS A 164 -13.89 -1.84 -3.47
C LYS A 164 -15.00 -2.86 -3.23
N LEU A 165 -14.94 -3.61 -2.11
CA LEU A 165 -15.98 -4.55 -1.74
C LEU A 165 -17.32 -3.85 -1.50
N LEU A 166 -17.31 -2.70 -0.82
CA LEU A 166 -18.53 -1.91 -0.58
C LEU A 166 -19.18 -1.49 -1.90
N ASN A 167 -18.41 -0.90 -2.82
CA ASN A 167 -18.91 -0.50 -4.13
C ASN A 167 -19.53 -1.68 -4.91
N LEU A 168 -18.91 -2.85 -4.86
CA LEU A 168 -19.45 -4.05 -5.52
C LEU A 168 -20.77 -4.52 -4.90
N LYS A 169 -20.94 -4.37 -3.58
CA LYS A 169 -22.21 -4.67 -2.91
C LYS A 169 -23.31 -3.67 -3.31
N ASP A 170 -22.97 -2.39 -3.42
CA ASP A 170 -23.91 -1.36 -3.87
C ASP A 170 -24.34 -1.62 -5.33
N ASP A 171 -23.38 -1.93 -6.21
CA ASP A 171 -23.65 -2.33 -7.60
C ASP A 171 -24.56 -3.57 -7.67
N GLN A 172 -24.31 -4.57 -6.82
CA GLN A 172 -25.16 -5.76 -6.72
C GLN A 172 -26.59 -5.38 -6.33
N ALA A 173 -26.77 -4.55 -5.30
CA ALA A 173 -28.10 -4.14 -4.84
C ALA A 173 -28.87 -3.37 -5.93
N ASP A 174 -28.18 -2.51 -6.69
CA ASP A 174 -28.77 -1.80 -7.82
C ASP A 174 -29.17 -2.75 -8.96
N LEU A 175 -28.36 -3.76 -9.25
CA LEU A 175 -28.66 -4.79 -10.22
C LEU A 175 -29.85 -5.65 -9.80
N GLU A 176 -29.93 -6.03 -8.52
CA GLU A 176 -31.07 -6.77 -7.96
C GLU A 176 -32.38 -5.97 -8.08
N LYS A 177 -32.34 -4.66 -7.80
CA LYS A 177 -33.48 -3.76 -7.98
C LYS A 177 -33.91 -3.66 -9.45
N LYS A 178 -32.95 -3.53 -10.37
CA LYS A 178 -33.22 -3.52 -11.82
C LYS A 178 -33.82 -4.85 -12.28
N LEU A 179 -33.31 -5.98 -11.78
CA LEU A 179 -33.82 -7.31 -12.08
C LEU A 179 -35.29 -7.44 -11.67
N LYS A 180 -35.63 -7.03 -10.45
CA LYS A 180 -37.01 -7.04 -9.95
C LYS A 180 -37.94 -6.19 -10.83
N ASN A 181 -37.55 -4.96 -11.14
CA ASN A 181 -38.33 -4.07 -12.00
C ASN A 181 -38.55 -4.66 -13.41
N LEU A 182 -37.55 -5.35 -13.96
CA LEU A 182 -37.68 -6.04 -15.25
C LEU A 182 -38.63 -7.23 -15.15
N GLN A 183 -38.57 -8.02 -14.07
CA GLN A 183 -39.51 -9.11 -13.82
C GLN A 183 -40.96 -8.61 -13.73
N ASP A 184 -41.20 -7.51 -13.00
CA ASP A 184 -42.53 -6.90 -12.89
C ASP A 184 -43.05 -6.42 -14.26
N LYS A 185 -42.19 -5.76 -15.06
CA LYS A 185 -42.54 -5.33 -16.43
C LYS A 185 -42.85 -6.50 -17.35
N ILE A 186 -42.11 -7.60 -17.24
CA ILE A 186 -42.36 -8.82 -18.03
C ILE A 186 -43.70 -9.43 -17.63
N ALA A 187 -44.00 -9.49 -16.33
CA ALA A 187 -45.28 -9.99 -15.82
C ALA A 187 -46.46 -9.14 -16.31
N GLN A 188 -46.33 -7.81 -16.26
CA GLN A 188 -47.34 -6.89 -16.80
C GLN A 188 -47.52 -7.07 -18.31
N ASN A 189 -46.44 -7.10 -19.08
CA ASN A 189 -46.51 -7.27 -20.53
C ASN A 189 -47.18 -8.60 -20.92
N LYS A 190 -46.94 -9.68 -20.16
CA LYS A 190 -47.61 -10.97 -20.37
C LYS A 190 -49.13 -10.86 -20.16
N ASN A 191 -49.57 -10.13 -19.14
CA ASN A 191 -50.99 -9.86 -18.91
C ASN A 191 -51.59 -9.05 -20.06
N ASP A 192 -50.92 -7.97 -20.46
CA ASP A 192 -51.37 -7.12 -21.58
C ASP A 192 -51.51 -7.92 -22.88
N GLN A 193 -50.56 -8.82 -23.19
CA GLN A 193 -50.66 -9.73 -24.34
C GLN A 193 -51.88 -10.65 -24.26
N GLN A 194 -52.19 -11.17 -23.07
CA GLN A 194 -53.36 -12.01 -22.87
C GLN A 194 -54.66 -11.24 -23.12
N LEU A 195 -54.80 -10.05 -22.52
CA LEU A 195 -55.96 -9.19 -22.71
C LEU A 195 -56.14 -8.79 -24.18
N GLN A 196 -55.05 -8.42 -24.86
CA GLN A 196 -55.07 -8.08 -26.28
C GLN A 196 -55.48 -9.27 -27.15
N THR A 197 -55.08 -10.49 -26.78
CA THR A 197 -55.46 -11.72 -27.49
C THR A 197 -56.95 -12.00 -27.33
N GLU A 198 -57.50 -11.85 -26.13
CA GLU A 198 -58.93 -12.00 -25.86
C GLU A 198 -59.77 -10.98 -26.65
N ASP A 199 -59.35 -9.72 -26.67
CA ASP A 199 -60.01 -8.67 -27.44
C ASP A 199 -59.99 -8.95 -28.94
N LEU A 200 -58.83 -9.35 -29.47
CA LEU A 200 -58.67 -9.70 -30.88
C LEU A 200 -59.59 -10.85 -31.29
N ASN A 201 -59.75 -11.86 -30.44
CA ASN A 201 -60.69 -12.95 -30.68
C ASN A 201 -62.15 -12.46 -30.73
N ARG A 202 -62.57 -11.58 -29.80
CA ARG A 202 -63.91 -10.97 -29.83
C ARG A 202 -64.16 -10.17 -31.10
N GLN A 203 -63.17 -9.40 -31.55
CA GLN A 203 -63.26 -8.64 -32.80
C GLN A 203 -63.38 -9.55 -34.03
N ARG A 204 -62.62 -10.65 -34.07
CA ARG A 204 -62.73 -11.67 -35.12
C ARG A 204 -64.12 -12.30 -35.16
N ASP A 205 -64.68 -12.66 -34.01
CA ASP A 205 -66.03 -13.23 -33.93
C ASP A 205 -67.08 -12.25 -34.44
N ALA A 206 -67.00 -10.98 -34.04
CA ALA A 206 -67.89 -9.93 -34.53
C ALA A 206 -67.79 -9.74 -36.06
N LEU A 207 -66.57 -9.74 -36.61
CA LEU A 207 -66.34 -9.66 -38.05
C LEU A 207 -66.97 -10.84 -38.80
N ASN A 208 -66.78 -12.06 -38.29
CA ASN A 208 -67.36 -13.27 -38.88
C ASN A 208 -68.90 -13.20 -38.91
N VAL A 209 -69.53 -12.70 -37.85
CA VAL A 209 -70.99 -12.48 -37.83
C VAL A 209 -71.43 -11.48 -38.91
N ILE A 210 -70.69 -10.40 -39.10
CA ILE A 210 -70.99 -9.39 -40.14
C ILE A 210 -70.82 -9.98 -41.54
N GLN A 211 -69.75 -10.73 -41.79
CA GLN A 211 -69.49 -11.41 -43.06
C GLN A 211 -70.61 -12.39 -43.41
N ASN A 212 -70.99 -13.26 -42.46
CA ASN A 212 -72.09 -14.20 -42.66
C ASN A 212 -73.43 -13.50 -42.99
N LYS A 213 -73.72 -12.37 -42.33
CA LYS A 213 -74.90 -11.55 -42.63
C LYS A 213 -74.86 -10.96 -44.04
N LYS A 214 -73.69 -10.47 -44.49
CA LYS A 214 -73.47 -9.95 -45.84
C LYS A 214 -73.75 -11.03 -46.88
N ASP A 215 -73.17 -12.22 -46.72
CA ASP A 215 -73.29 -13.32 -47.68
C ASP A 215 -74.74 -13.83 -47.77
N THR A 216 -75.42 -13.95 -46.63
CA THR A 216 -76.85 -14.33 -46.57
C THR A 216 -77.74 -13.30 -47.27
N SER A 217 -77.42 -12.01 -47.16
CA SER A 217 -78.19 -10.93 -47.77
C SER A 217 -77.99 -10.87 -49.29
N GLN A 218 -76.78 -11.09 -49.79
CA GLN A 218 -76.51 -11.15 -51.23
C GLN A 218 -77.08 -12.42 -51.89
N GLY A 219 -77.08 -13.56 -51.19
CA GLY A 219 -77.72 -14.79 -51.68
C GLY A 219 -79.26 -14.74 -51.74
N LYS A 220 -79.90 -13.81 -51.02
CA LYS A 220 -81.34 -13.53 -51.13
C LYS A 220 -81.69 -12.61 -52.29
N LEU A 221 -80.79 -11.69 -52.67
CA LEU A 221 -80.96 -10.78 -53.80
C LEU A 221 -80.74 -11.44 -55.17
N SER A 222 -80.03 -12.57 -55.24
CA SER A 222 -79.82 -13.32 -56.49
C SER A 222 -80.88 -14.39 -56.79
N LYS A 223 -81.89 -14.55 -55.93
CA LYS A 223 -82.99 -15.53 -56.07
C LYS A 223 -84.38 -14.91 -56.29
N GLN A 224 -84.45 -13.60 -56.53
CA GLN A 224 -85.64 -12.90 -57.03
C GLN A 224 -85.44 -12.55 -58.50
#